data_AF-A0A1F8UDW4-F1
#
_entry.id   AF-A0A1F8UDW4-F1
#
_cell.length_a   1.000
_cell.length_b   1.000
_cell.length_c   1.000
_cell.angle_alpha   90.00
_cell.angle_beta   90.00
_cell.angle_gamma   90.00
#
_symmetry.space_group_name_H-M   'P 1'
#
loop_
_entity.id
_entity.type
_entity.pdbx_description
1 polymer ?
#
loop_
_entity_poly.entity_id
_entity_poly.type
_entity_poly.pdbx_seq_one_letter_code
_entity_poly.pdbx_strand_id
1 'polypeptide(L)'
;MHSYAAGIGPWRSSIYQNYSLSLQPFVKAAQQQGLKVHPYTFRAEANYLMAKDAKTSFSFDEEMQALFKQGIDGVFSDYPDLALKNRDLFQQSCGQ
;
A
#
# COMPACT_ATOMS: atom_id res chain seq x y z
N MET A 1 -7.41 -16.46 -12.66
CA MET A 1 -7.64 -16.08 -14.09
C MET A 1 -8.72 -15.00 -14.09
N HIS A 2 -8.39 -13.79 -14.51
CA HIS A 2 -9.31 -12.65 -14.54
C HIS A 2 -10.05 -12.60 -15.88
N SER A 3 -11.37 -12.38 -15.85
CA SER A 3 -12.21 -12.39 -17.06
C SER A 3 -12.37 -11.01 -17.71
N TYR A 4 -12.28 -9.91 -16.93
CA TYR A 4 -12.54 -8.57 -17.45
C TYR A 4 -11.53 -7.49 -16.99
N ALA A 5 -10.91 -7.65 -15.81
CA ALA A 5 -9.98 -6.66 -15.25
C ALA A 5 -8.59 -7.27 -15.05
N ALA A 6 -7.55 -6.50 -15.34
CA ALA A 6 -6.16 -6.90 -15.07
C ALA A 6 -5.68 -6.50 -13.66
N GLY A 7 -6.46 -5.71 -12.93
CA GLY A 7 -6.12 -5.25 -11.59
C GLY A 7 -7.27 -4.53 -10.90
N ILE A 8 -7.08 -4.25 -9.60
CA ILE A 8 -8.00 -3.49 -8.76
C ILE A 8 -7.29 -2.28 -8.17
N GLY A 9 -8.03 -1.18 -8.02
CA GLY A 9 -7.57 0.00 -7.31
C GLY A 9 -8.51 0.30 -6.14
N PRO A 10 -8.34 -0.36 -4.98
CA PRO A 10 -9.19 -0.11 -3.83
C PRO A 10 -8.80 1.20 -3.12
N TRP A 11 -9.73 1.73 -2.33
CA TRP A 11 -9.43 2.85 -1.44
C TRP A 11 -8.47 2.42 -0.33
N ARG A 12 -7.46 3.25 -0.04
CA ARG A 12 -6.35 3.00 0.87
C ARG A 12 -6.79 2.56 2.27
N SER A 13 -7.82 3.15 2.85
CA SER A 13 -8.23 2.72 4.20
C SER A 13 -8.99 1.39 4.21
N SER A 14 -9.53 0.94 3.08
CA SER A 14 -10.25 -0.34 2.99
C SER A 14 -9.31 -1.55 2.94
N ILE A 15 -8.04 -1.37 2.58
CA ILE A 15 -7.10 -2.47 2.43
C ILE A 15 -6.43 -2.89 3.73
N TYR A 16 -6.59 -2.14 4.82
CA TYR A 16 -5.92 -2.41 6.10
C TYR A 16 -6.83 -3.02 7.16
N GLN A 17 -6.22 -3.75 8.09
CA GLN A 17 -6.84 -4.14 9.34
C GLN A 17 -6.70 -3.01 10.37
N ASN A 18 -7.63 -2.93 11.34
CA ASN A 18 -7.68 -1.83 12.31
C ASN A 18 -6.32 -1.57 12.97
N TYR A 19 -5.84 -0.32 12.90
CA TYR A 19 -4.59 0.14 13.50
C TYR A 19 -3.34 -0.67 13.10
N SER A 20 -3.38 -1.34 11.95
CA SER A 20 -2.29 -2.19 11.47
C SER A 20 -2.08 -1.99 9.97
N LEU A 21 -0.83 -2.08 9.54
CA LEU A 21 -0.47 -2.07 8.12
C LEU A 21 -0.61 -3.46 7.46
N SER A 22 -1.21 -4.44 8.15
CA SER A 22 -1.55 -5.74 7.59
C SER A 22 -2.70 -5.62 6.59
N LEU A 23 -2.49 -6.16 5.39
CA LEU A 23 -3.53 -6.16 4.36
C LEU A 23 -4.72 -7.06 4.71
N GLN A 24 -5.90 -6.65 4.27
CA GLN A 24 -7.13 -7.43 4.37
C GLN A 24 -7.07 -8.68 3.47
N PRO A 25 -7.75 -9.78 3.84
CA PRO A 25 -7.72 -11.03 3.09
C PRO A 25 -8.09 -10.90 1.61
N PHE A 26 -8.99 -9.98 1.26
CA PHE A 26 -9.41 -9.78 -0.12
C PHE A 26 -8.26 -9.32 -1.03
N VAL A 27 -7.29 -8.58 -0.50
CA VAL A 27 -6.14 -8.12 -1.28
C VAL A 27 -5.30 -9.31 -1.70
N LYS A 28 -5.06 -10.24 -0.77
CA LYS A 28 -4.36 -11.51 -1.06
C LYS A 28 -5.15 -12.36 -2.04
N ALA A 29 -6.47 -12.43 -1.90
CA ALA A 29 -7.31 -13.16 -2.84
C ALA A 29 -7.23 -12.56 -4.27
N ALA A 30 -7.19 -11.23 -4.41
CA ALA A 30 -7.01 -10.58 -5.69
C ALA A 30 -5.65 -10.93 -6.32
N GLN A 31 -4.56 -10.83 -5.54
CA GLN A 31 -3.21 -11.22 -5.97
C GLN A 31 -3.16 -12.69 -6.41
N GLN A 32 -3.77 -13.60 -5.66
CA GLN A 32 -3.85 -15.03 -5.99
C GLN A 32 -4.62 -15.31 -7.28
N GLN A 33 -5.55 -14.43 -7.66
CA GLN A 33 -6.25 -14.52 -8.94
C GLN A 33 -5.43 -14.00 -10.12
N GLY A 34 -4.29 -13.35 -9.85
CA GLY A 34 -3.38 -12.70 -10.79
C GLY A 34 -3.64 -11.21 -11.01
N LEU A 35 -4.58 -10.62 -10.25
CA LEU A 35 -4.92 -9.20 -10.38
C LEU A 35 -3.80 -8.34 -9.79
N LYS A 36 -3.35 -7.34 -10.53
CA LYS A 36 -2.51 -6.28 -9.97
C LYS A 36 -3.29 -5.44 -8.97
N VAL A 37 -2.64 -4.94 -7.94
CA VAL A 37 -3.29 -4.12 -6.90
C VAL A 37 -2.62 -2.75 -6.81
N HIS A 38 -3.40 -1.70 -7.08
CA HIS A 38 -2.93 -0.29 -7.10
C HIS A 38 -3.83 0.62 -6.24
N PRO A 39 -3.68 0.61 -4.90
CA PRO A 39 -4.55 1.38 -4.01
C PRO A 39 -4.38 2.90 -4.17
N TYR A 40 -5.45 3.64 -3.85
CA TYR A 40 -5.49 5.11 -3.89
C TYR A 40 -6.17 5.70 -2.64
N THR A 41 -5.90 6.93 -2.20
CA THR A 41 -4.79 7.82 -2.54
C THR A 41 -3.93 7.98 -1.30
N PHE A 42 -2.61 7.88 -1.44
CA PHE A 42 -1.67 8.08 -0.34
C PHE A 42 -1.27 9.56 -0.26
N ARG A 43 -1.22 10.05 0.99
CA ARG A 43 -1.04 11.45 1.33
C ARG A 43 -0.17 11.55 2.57
N ALA A 44 0.83 12.43 2.54
CA ALA A 44 1.86 12.52 3.58
C ALA A 44 1.49 13.49 4.71
N GLU A 45 0.43 14.28 4.57
CA GLU A 45 -0.01 15.19 5.61
C GLU A 45 -0.60 14.44 6.81
N ALA A 46 -0.38 14.98 8.02
CA ALA A 46 -0.66 14.29 9.28
C ALA A 46 -2.11 13.79 9.43
N ASN A 47 -3.08 14.49 8.84
CA ASN A 47 -4.50 14.12 8.89
C ASN A 47 -4.89 12.96 7.95
N TYR A 48 -4.01 12.56 7.04
CA TYR A 48 -4.23 11.43 6.13
C TYR A 48 -3.39 10.20 6.47
N LEU A 49 -2.44 10.31 7.41
CA LEU A 49 -1.64 9.19 7.87
C LEU A 49 -2.50 8.12 8.56
N MET A 50 -2.07 6.85 8.45
CA MET A 50 -2.83 5.73 9.02
C MET A 50 -2.63 5.75 10.53
N ALA A 51 -3.72 5.74 11.30
CA ALA A 51 -3.62 5.65 12.75
C ALA A 51 -2.98 4.32 13.15
N LYS A 52 -2.00 4.40 14.06
CA LYS A 52 -1.35 3.25 14.68
C LYS A 52 -1.97 2.92 16.04
N ASP A 53 -2.51 3.95 16.70
CA ASP A 53 -3.33 3.84 17.89
C ASP A 53 -4.17 5.13 18.04
N ALA A 54 -4.77 5.35 19.22
CA ALA A 54 -5.60 6.52 19.49
C ALA A 54 -4.84 7.86 19.50
N LYS A 55 -3.51 7.85 19.55
CA LYS A 55 -2.65 9.03 19.72
C LYS A 55 -1.59 9.16 18.63
N THR A 56 -1.21 8.06 17.99
CA THR A 56 -0.11 8.02 17.03
C THR A 56 -0.55 7.52 15.65
N SER A 57 0.21 7.89 14.63
CA SER A 57 0.01 7.44 13.25
C SER A 57 1.31 6.86 12.71
N PHE A 58 1.20 5.94 11.76
CA PHE A 58 2.33 5.52 10.94
C PHE A 58 2.79 6.69 10.08
N SER A 59 4.10 6.79 9.88
CA SER A 59 4.64 7.67 8.85
C SER A 59 4.28 7.17 7.46
N PHE A 60 4.31 8.09 6.48
CA PHE A 60 4.13 7.75 5.07
C PHE A 60 5.14 6.67 4.62
N ASP A 61 6.40 6.80 5.05
CA ASP A 61 7.48 5.86 4.70
C ASP A 61 7.20 4.45 5.29
N GLU A 62 6.77 4.35 6.55
CA GLU A 62 6.39 3.06 7.16
C GLU A 62 5.27 2.37 6.38
N GLU A 63 4.25 3.13 5.99
CA GLU A 63 3.12 2.62 5.22
C GLU A 63 3.54 2.11 3.84
N MET A 64 4.34 2.90 3.11
CA MET A 64 4.85 2.52 1.79
C MET A 64 5.71 1.25 1.85
N GLN A 65 6.66 1.20 2.80
CA GLN A 65 7.51 0.02 2.97
C GLN A 65 6.69 -1.22 3.32
N ALA A 66 5.65 -1.09 4.15
CA ALA A 66 4.77 -2.21 4.47
C ALA A 66 3.98 -2.72 3.26
N LEU A 67 3.50 -1.83 2.38
CA LEU A 67 2.79 -2.20 1.17
C LEU A 67 3.67 -2.96 0.18
N PHE A 68 4.86 -2.42 -0.12
CA PHE A 68 5.76 -3.05 -1.10
C PHE A 68 6.21 -4.43 -0.64
N LYS A 69 6.52 -4.59 0.66
CA LYS A 69 6.84 -5.91 1.24
C LYS A 69 5.69 -6.92 1.18
N GLN A 70 4.45 -6.44 1.10
CA GLN A 70 3.26 -7.29 0.96
C GLN A 70 2.84 -7.51 -0.51
N GLY A 71 3.67 -7.10 -1.47
CA GLY A 71 3.48 -7.41 -2.89
C GLY A 71 2.45 -6.53 -3.60
N ILE A 72 2.26 -5.29 -3.13
CA ILE A 72 1.48 -4.29 -3.87
C ILE A 72 2.26 -3.84 -5.10
N ASP A 73 1.60 -3.82 -6.26
CA ASP A 73 2.23 -3.58 -7.57
C ASP A 73 2.55 -2.10 -7.83
N GLY A 74 1.91 -1.19 -7.09
CA GLY A 74 2.03 0.24 -7.26
C GLY A 74 1.01 1.00 -6.42
N VAL A 75 1.12 2.32 -6.37
CA VAL A 75 0.27 3.18 -5.53
C VAL A 75 -0.09 4.46 -6.28
N PHE A 76 -1.27 5.00 -6.01
CA PHE A 76 -1.61 6.38 -6.38
C PHE A 76 -1.34 7.29 -5.18
N SER A 77 -0.50 8.30 -5.37
CA SER A 77 -0.07 9.22 -4.30
C SER A 77 -0.06 10.65 -4.79
N ASP A 78 -0.46 11.59 -3.94
CA ASP A 78 -0.28 13.03 -4.17
C ASP A 78 1.16 13.49 -3.89
N TYR A 79 1.98 12.59 -3.33
CA TYR A 79 3.41 12.76 -3.06
C TYR A 79 4.21 11.70 -3.85
N PRO A 80 4.32 11.86 -5.18
CA PRO A 80 4.95 10.85 -6.05
C PRO A 80 6.46 10.72 -5.80
N ASP A 81 7.13 11.80 -5.39
CA ASP A 81 8.54 11.83 -5.01
C ASP A 81 8.82 10.93 -3.80
N LEU A 82 7.97 11.00 -2.77
CA LEU A 82 8.08 10.14 -1.59
C LEU A 82 7.75 8.67 -1.89
N ALA A 83 6.73 8.42 -2.72
CA ALA A 83 6.39 7.07 -3.16
C ALA A 83 7.54 6.44 -3.97
N LEU A 84 8.15 7.21 -4.87
CA LEU A 84 9.30 6.80 -5.67
C LEU A 84 10.51 6.45 -4.79
N LYS A 85 10.87 7.36 -3.87
CA LYS A 85 11.94 7.12 -2.88
C LYS A 85 11.74 5.79 -2.15
N ASN A 86 10.53 5.52 -1.67
CA ASN A 86 10.25 4.29 -0.91
C ASN A 86 10.30 3.03 -1.77
N ARG A 87 9.83 3.09 -3.02
CA ARG A 87 9.95 1.98 -3.97
C ARG A 87 11.41 1.64 -4.23
N ASP A 88 12.25 2.66 -4.45
CA ASP A 88 13.66 2.47 -4.75
C ASP A 88 14.41 1.89 -3.54
N LEU A 89 14.10 2.36 -2.33
CA LEU A 89 14.62 1.78 -1.08
C LEU A 89 14.21 0.32 -0.90
N PHE A 90 12.95 -0.02 -1.21
CA PHE A 90 12.47 -1.41 -1.16
C PHE A 90 13.23 -2.30 -2.16
N GLN A 91 13.38 -1.85 -3.41
CA GLN A 91 14.12 -2.59 -4.45
C GLN A 91 15.58 -2.83 -4.07
N GLN A 92 16.25 -1.83 -3.47
CA GLN A 92 17.60 -1.98 -2.97
C GLN A 92 17.70 -3.02 -1.84
N SER A 93 16.69 -3.10 -0.97
CA SER A 93 16.65 -4.07 0.14
C SER A 93 16.40 -5.52 -0.30
N CYS A 94 15.81 -5.74 -1.47
CA CYS A 94 15.58 -7.08 -2.05
C CYS A 94 16.70 -7.53 -3.02
N GLY A 95 17.59 -6.62 -3.41
CA GLY A 95 18.71 -6.87 -4.31
C GLY A 95 19.98 -7.41 -3.63
N GLN A 96 19.88 -7.88 -2.38
CA GLN A 96 20.91 -8.63 -1.65
C GLN A 96 20.45 -10.05 -1.37
#